data_AF-A0A6J4Y413-F1
#
_entry.id   AF-A0A6J4Y413-F1
#
_cell.length_a   1.000
_cell.length_b   1.000
_cell.length_c   1.000
_cell.angle_alpha   90.00
_cell.angle_beta   90.00
_cell.angle_gamma   90.00
#
_symmetry.space_group_name_H-M   'P 1'
#
loop_
_entity.id
_entity.type
_entity.pdbx_description
1 polymer ?
#
loop_
_entity_poly.entity_id
_entity_poly.type
_entity_poly.pdbx_seq_one_letter_code
_entity_poly.pdbx_strand_id
1 'polypeptide(L)'
;MKKLYLLLAIIGAFAPDFFFFQFIQAEGWNIKSFISALFVNGAAGSITVDLLLSSFIFWLFMSHQFKESNGPKLYLFIFLNLTIEPAHKLKIDQNKLQNCRSNILNLVNVL
;
A
#
# COMPACT_ATOMS: atom_id res chain seq x y z
N MET A 1 -14.02 11.53 -16.46
CA MET A 1 -13.29 10.39 -15.85
C MET A 1 -12.09 10.82 -15.00
N LYS A 2 -11.08 11.54 -15.51
CA LYS A 2 -9.86 11.88 -14.73
C LYS A 2 -10.11 12.62 -13.40
N LYS A 3 -11.03 13.59 -13.38
CA LYS A 3 -11.41 14.32 -12.15
C LYS A 3 -12.08 13.42 -11.09
N LEU A 4 -12.87 12.44 -11.54
CA LEU A 4 -13.53 11.48 -10.66
C LEU A 4 -12.50 10.58 -9.99
N TYR A 5 -11.57 10.01 -10.76
CA TYR A 5 -10.47 9.20 -10.21
C TYR A 5 -9.62 9.97 -9.20
N LEU A 6 -9.30 11.22 -9.50
CA LEU A 6 -8.52 12.07 -8.60
C LEU A 6 -9.28 12.37 -7.30
N LEU A 7 -10.59 12.61 -7.39
CA LEU A 7 -11.43 12.84 -6.21
C LEU A 7 -11.56 11.57 -5.36
N LEU A 8 -11.80 10.41 -5.97
CA LEU A 8 -11.85 9.13 -5.25
C LEU A 8 -10.51 8.78 -4.60
N ALA A 9 -9.38 9.10 -5.25
CA ALA A 9 -8.06 8.88 -4.67
C ALA A 9 -7.81 9.76 -3.42
N ILE A 10 -8.21 11.03 -3.48
CA ILE A 10 -8.13 11.93 -2.32
C ILE A 10 -9.01 11.41 -1.18
N ILE A 11 -10.26 11.04 -1.46
CA ILE A 11 -11.16 10.49 -0.44
C ILE A 11 -10.57 9.20 0.16
N GLY A 12 -10.08 8.29 -0.68
CA GLY A 12 -9.48 7.04 -0.24
C GLY A 12 -8.22 7.22 0.61
N ALA A 13 -7.46 8.30 0.39
CA ALA A 13 -6.30 8.63 1.21
C ALA A 13 -6.70 9.19 2.59
N PHE A 14 -7.64 10.14 2.64
CA PHE A 14 -8.00 10.82 3.88
C PHE A 14 -9.03 10.10 4.75
N ALA A 15 -9.86 9.23 4.17
CA ALA A 15 -10.92 8.55 4.92
C ALA A 15 -10.38 7.68 6.08
N PRO A 16 -9.33 6.84 5.89
CA PRO A 16 -8.76 6.07 7.00
C PRO A 16 -8.22 6.94 8.13
N ASP A 17 -7.52 8.04 7.81
CA ASP A 17 -6.95 8.95 8.80
C ASP A 17 -8.03 9.64 9.65
N PHE A 18 -9.15 10.00 9.02
CA PHE A 18 -10.28 10.58 9.73
C PHE A 18 -10.87 9.62 10.79
N PHE A 19 -11.10 8.36 10.41
CA PHE A 19 -11.59 7.34 11.35
C PHE A 19 -10.56 7.03 12.45
N PHE A 20 -9.27 7.03 12.12
CA PHE A 20 -8.21 6.84 13.08
C PHE A 20 -8.14 7.98 14.10
N PHE A 21 -8.30 9.23 13.66
CA PHE A 21 -8.35 10.39 14.57
C PHE A 21 -9.57 10.34 15.49
N GLN A 22 -10.74 9.93 14.98
CA GLN A 22 -11.92 9.71 15.81
C GLN A 22 -11.67 8.64 16.89
N PHE A 23 -11.00 7.54 16.52
CA PHE A 23 -10.64 6.49 17.46
C PHE A 23 -9.70 6.99 18.57
N ILE A 24 -8.64 7.73 18.20
CA ILE A 24 -7.70 8.31 19.18
C ILE A 24 -8.39 9.31 20.11
N GLN A 25 -9.33 10.10 19.62
CA GLN A 25 -10.08 11.03 20.49
C GLN A 25 -10.97 10.29 21.50
N ALA A 26 -11.53 9.14 21.13
CA ALA A 26 -12.43 8.36 22.00
C ALA A 26 -11.67 7.49 23.01
N GLU A 27 -10.63 6.77 22.56
CA GLU A 27 -9.93 5.73 23.34
C GLU A 27 -8.53 6.15 23.79
N GLY A 28 -8.03 7.30 23.30
CA GLY A 28 -6.64 7.72 23.48
C GLY A 28 -5.65 6.88 22.68
N TRP A 29 -4.36 6.96 23.05
CA TRP A 29 -3.29 6.15 22.46
C TRP A 29 -3.26 4.73 23.06
N ASN A 30 -4.38 4.01 22.99
CA ASN A 30 -4.52 2.66 23.53
C ASN A 30 -4.44 1.60 22.42
N ILE A 31 -3.25 1.02 22.27
CA ILE A 31 -2.96 -0.03 21.28
C ILE A 31 -3.86 -1.26 21.48
N LYS A 32 -4.18 -1.61 22.73
CA LYS A 32 -5.03 -2.78 23.01
C LYS A 32 -6.46 -2.53 22.54
N SER A 33 -7.03 -1.37 22.85
CA SER A 33 -8.37 -0.98 22.34
C SER A 33 -8.39 -0.95 20.81
N PHE A 34 -7.31 -0.47 20.18
CA PHE A 34 -7.22 -0.39 18.72
C PHE A 34 -7.28 -1.77 18.06
N ILE A 35 -6.49 -2.72 18.57
CA ILE A 35 -6.51 -4.10 18.07
C ILE A 35 -7.91 -4.71 18.28
N SER A 36 -8.53 -4.52 19.44
CA SER A 36 -9.90 -5.00 19.68
C SER A 36 -10.92 -4.40 18.71
N ALA A 37 -10.79 -3.11 18.36
CA ALA A 37 -11.66 -2.43 17.42
C ALA A 37 -11.50 -2.95 15.97
N LEU A 38 -10.29 -3.32 15.55
CA LEU A 38 -10.05 -3.95 14.24
C LEU A 38 -10.77 -5.30 14.09
N PHE A 39 -11.01 -6.00 15.20
CA PHE A 39 -11.66 -7.32 15.24
C PHE A 39 -13.02 -7.29 15.91
N VAL A 40 -13.71 -6.13 15.91
CA VAL A 40 -15.02 -5.97 16.58
C VAL A 40 -16.11 -6.89 16.02
N ASN A 41 -16.00 -7.27 14.74
CA ASN A 41 -16.89 -8.24 14.09
C ASN A 41 -16.16 -8.96 12.96
N GLY A 42 -16.78 -10.02 12.42
CA GLY A 42 -16.19 -10.85 11.37
C GLY A 42 -15.87 -10.08 10.08
N ALA A 43 -16.67 -9.07 9.72
CA ALA A 43 -16.43 -8.27 8.52
C ALA A 43 -15.22 -7.33 8.69
N ALA A 44 -15.16 -6.55 9.77
CA ALA A 44 -14.01 -5.70 10.10
C ALA A 44 -12.72 -6.52 10.24
N GLY A 45 -12.81 -7.69 10.89
CA GLY A 45 -11.70 -8.63 11.00
C GLY A 45 -11.22 -9.13 9.63
N SER A 46 -12.15 -9.50 8.73
CA SER A 46 -11.78 -9.98 7.39
C SER A 46 -11.04 -8.93 6.56
N ILE A 47 -11.49 -7.66 6.61
CA ILE A 47 -10.81 -6.54 5.93
C ILE A 47 -9.44 -6.28 6.54
N THR A 48 -9.33 -6.32 7.87
CA THR A 48 -8.05 -6.16 8.57
C THR A 48 -7.06 -7.26 8.19
N VAL A 49 -7.50 -8.51 8.15
CA VAL A 49 -6.65 -9.65 7.80
C VAL A 49 -6.19 -9.57 6.34
N ASP A 50 -7.06 -9.19 5.41
CA ASP A 50 -6.69 -9.01 4.00
C ASP A 50 -5.62 -7.93 3.81
N LEU A 51 -5.78 -6.78 4.48
CA LEU A 51 -4.78 -5.70 4.47
C LEU A 51 -3.44 -6.11 5.10
N LEU A 52 -3.47 -6.81 6.23
CA LEU A 52 -2.25 -7.30 6.90
C LEU A 52 -1.54 -8.35 6.04
N LEU A 53 -2.28 -9.29 5.46
CA LEU A 53 -1.73 -10.37 4.67
C LEU A 53 -1.16 -9.87 3.34
N SER A 54 -1.88 -8.99 2.64
CA SER A 54 -1.40 -8.37 1.40
C SER A 54 -0.13 -7.54 1.64
N SER A 55 -0.08 -6.76 2.73
CA SER A 55 1.13 -6.03 3.15
C SER A 55 2.30 -6.97 3.47
N PHE A 56 2.04 -8.06 4.19
CA PHE A 56 3.06 -9.05 4.54
C PHE A 56 3.63 -9.76 3.30
N ILE A 57 2.77 -10.22 2.38
CA ILE A 57 3.19 -10.84 1.12
C ILE A 57 3.98 -9.84 0.29
N PHE A 58 3.56 -8.57 0.23
CA PHE A 58 4.29 -7.52 -0.46
C PHE A 58 5.70 -7.33 0.13
N TRP A 59 5.86 -7.33 1.45
CA TRP A 59 7.19 -7.24 2.09
C TRP A 59 8.07 -8.45 1.76
N LEU A 60 7.52 -9.67 1.74
CA LEU A 60 8.24 -10.87 1.36
C LEU A 60 8.70 -10.82 -0.11
N PHE A 61 7.78 -10.46 -1.02
CA PHE A 61 8.07 -10.31 -2.44
C PHE A 61 9.18 -9.28 -2.67
N MET A 62 9.06 -8.09 -2.08
CA MET A 62 10.07 -7.05 -2.21
C MET A 62 11.42 -7.53 -1.63
N SER A 63 11.43 -8.17 -0.46
CA SER A 63 12.67 -8.69 0.15
C SER A 63 13.38 -9.73 -0.73
N HIS A 64 12.62 -10.55 -1.47
CA HIS A 64 13.17 -11.48 -2.44
C HIS A 64 13.75 -10.73 -3.65
N GLN A 65 12.98 -9.81 -4.24
CA GLN A 65 13.38 -9.03 -5.41
C GLN A 65 14.61 -8.14 -5.16
N PHE A 66 14.79 -7.66 -3.92
CA PHE A 66 15.95 -6.90 -3.47
C PHE A 66 17.26 -7.67 -3.46
N LYS A 67 17.21 -9.00 -3.27
CA LYS A 67 18.43 -9.82 -3.28
C LYS A 67 18.97 -10.03 -4.69
N GLU A 68 18.10 -9.91 -5.69
CA GLU A 68 18.41 -10.25 -7.09
C GLU A 68 18.76 -9.03 -7.96
N SER A 69 18.35 -7.83 -7.54
CA SER A 69 18.73 -6.58 -8.21
C SER A 69 19.15 -5.54 -7.17
N ASN A 70 20.16 -4.71 -7.47
CA ASN A 70 20.54 -3.50 -6.72
C ASN A 70 19.40 -2.45 -6.75
N GLY A 71 18.23 -2.81 -6.24
CA GLY A 71 17.03 -1.99 -6.19
C GLY A 71 17.08 -0.96 -5.05
N PRO A 72 16.04 -0.10 -4.92
CA PRO A 72 16.01 1.00 -3.95
C PRO A 72 15.53 0.60 -2.53
N LYS A 73 16.46 0.34 -1.60
CA LYS A 73 16.30 -0.10 -0.19
C LYS A 73 14.86 -0.26 0.38
N LEU A 74 14.52 -1.48 0.82
CA LEU A 74 13.22 -1.92 1.39
C LEU A 74 12.53 -0.94 2.37
N TYR A 75 13.28 -0.24 3.23
CA TYR A 75 12.73 0.73 4.19
C TYR A 75 12.03 1.91 3.51
N LEU A 76 12.41 2.30 2.29
CA LEU A 76 11.72 3.35 1.53
C LEU A 76 10.29 2.94 1.15
N PHE A 77 10.05 1.65 0.89
CA PHE A 77 8.71 1.14 0.56
C PHE A 77 7.83 0.95 1.78
N ILE A 78 8.41 0.50 2.90
CA ILE A 78 7.68 0.44 4.18
C ILE A 78 7.26 1.84 4.60
N PHE A 79 8.16 2.83 4.47
CA PHE A 79 7.84 4.23 4.69
C PHE A 79 6.76 4.70 3.70
N LEU A 80 6.86 4.41 2.40
CA LEU A 80 5.84 4.76 1.42
C LEU A 80 4.45 4.15 1.71
N ASN A 81 4.41 2.94 2.25
CA ASN A 81 3.18 2.22 2.58
C ASN A 81 2.53 2.75 3.88
N LEU A 82 3.32 3.32 4.79
CA LEU A 82 2.87 3.90 6.07
C LEU A 82 2.67 5.42 6.03
N THR A 83 3.38 6.13 5.16
CA THR A 83 3.25 7.58 4.93
C THR A 83 2.74 7.80 3.52
N ILE A 84 1.45 7.56 3.29
CA ILE A 84 0.78 7.98 2.05
C ILE A 84 0.62 9.51 2.11
N GLU A 85 1.72 10.27 2.19
CA GLU A 85 1.66 11.74 2.19
C GLU A 85 2.79 12.43 1.41
N PRO A 86 3.73 11.72 0.74
CA PRO A 86 4.11 12.24 -0.56
C PRO A 86 4.47 11.16 -1.58
N ALA A 87 3.45 10.43 -2.08
CA ALA A 87 3.50 9.92 -3.45
C ALA A 87 3.46 11.05 -4.51
N HIS A 88 3.52 12.32 -4.09
CA HIS A 88 3.56 13.49 -4.97
C HIS A 88 4.92 13.70 -5.67
N LYS A 89 5.96 12.88 -5.41
CA LYS A 89 7.27 13.11 -6.07
C LYS A 89 8.14 11.90 -6.36
N LEU A 90 7.54 10.77 -6.75
CA LEU A 90 8.31 9.75 -7.46
C LEU A 90 7.98 9.84 -8.94
N LYS A 91 8.81 10.62 -9.65
CA LYS A 91 8.96 10.52 -11.10
C LYS A 91 9.60 9.16 -11.36
N ILE A 92 8.80 8.11 -11.29
CA ILE A 92 9.18 6.78 -11.74
C ILE A 92 9.53 6.93 -13.22
N ASP A 93 10.78 6.61 -13.52
CA ASP A 93 11.38 6.70 -14.84
C ASP A 93 10.60 5.80 -15.81
N GLN A 94 9.61 6.40 -16.48
CA GLN A 94 8.64 5.73 -17.36
C GLN A 94 9.34 4.94 -18.47
N ASN A 95 10.57 5.32 -18.85
CA ASN A 95 11.36 4.61 -19.84
C ASN A 95 11.75 3.20 -19.39
N LYS A 96 11.96 2.98 -18.08
CA LYS A 96 12.32 1.64 -17.55
C LYS A 96 11.12 0.70 -17.50
N LEU A 97 9.92 1.24 -17.22
CA LEU A 97 8.66 0.48 -17.21
C LEU A 97 8.17 0.09 -18.61
N GLN A 98 8.38 0.95 -19.62
CA GLN A 98 8.04 0.60 -21.01
C GLN A 98 8.91 -0.56 -21.54
N ASN A 99 10.19 -0.60 -21.16
CA ASN A 99 11.08 -1.68 -21.58
C ASN A 99 10.71 -3.03 -20.94
N CYS A 100 10.32 -3.05 -19.65
CA CYS A 100 9.80 -4.26 -19.01
C CYS A 100 8.49 -4.75 -19.65
N ARG A 101 7.61 -3.85 -20.07
CA ARG A 101 6.35 -4.23 -20.75
C ARG A 101 6.61 -4.90 -22.11
N SER A 102 7.61 -4.42 -22.86
CA SER A 102 8.01 -5.01 -24.15
C SER A 102 8.54 -6.44 -24.00
N ASN A 103 9.42 -6.68 -23.03
CA ASN A 103 9.97 -8.02 -22.80
C ASN A 103 8.93 -9.03 -22.28
N ILE A 104 7.95 -8.59 -21.47
CA ILE A 104 6.87 -9.47 -21.00
C ILE A 104 5.91 -9.82 -22.15
N LEU A 105 5.60 -8.87 -23.04
CA LEU A 105 4.79 -9.13 -24.24
C LEU A 105 5.46 -10.11 -25.20
N ASN A 106 6.79 -10.04 -25.35
CA ASN A 106 7.54 -11.02 -26.15
C ASN A 106 7.59 -12.40 -25.49
N LEU A 107 7.64 -12.50 -24.17
CA LEU A 107 7.62 -13.80 -23.48
C LEU A 107 6.24 -14.49 -23.56
N VAL A 108 5.15 -13.71 -23.50
CA VAL A 108 3.78 -14.22 -23.63
C VAL A 108 3.43 -14.62 -25.07
N ASN A 109 4.06 -14.01 -26.08
CA ASN A 109 3.84 -14.39 -27.48
C ASN A 109 4.75 -15.55 -27.95
N VAL A 110 5.72 -15.97 -27.13
CA VAL A 110 6.62 -17.11 -27.40
C VAL A 110 6.17 -18.38 -26.66
N LEU A 111 5.26 -18.25 -25.69
CA LEU A 111 4.54 -19.35 -25.03
C LEU A 111 3.17 -19.55 -25.69
#